data_AF-A0A096D0A3-F1
#
_entry.id   AF-A0A096D0A3-F1
#
_cell.length_a   1.000
_cell.length_b   1.000
_cell.length_c   1.000
_cell.angle_alpha   90.00
_cell.angle_beta   90.00
_cell.angle_gamma   90.00
#
_symmetry.space_group_name_H-M   'P 1'
#
loop_
_entity.id
_entity.type
_entity.pdbx_description
1 polymer ?
#
loop_
_entity_poly.entity_id
_entity_poly.type
_entity_poly.pdbx_seq_one_letter_code
_entity_poly.pdbx_strand_id
1 'polypeptide(L)'
;MGYKFSPEEKEQLLATGNLGKTIEVTPKNGNPFSAYVSIDPQTNEIVALRADRVNIPKEIKGVTLSDVQYKDLVEGKAVKVEGMTAKSGKSFNATLQVNAERKGIEFIFDNNRGFKERQQQTQQQGVPHKLCGLELSDKQREALDSGRTLYLKNMVDKQGQS
;
A
#
# COMPACT_ATOMS: atom_id res chain seq x y z
N MET A 1 14.17 1.53 -18.77
CA MET A 1 12.74 1.87 -18.84
C MET A 1 12.21 2.11 -17.47
N GLY A 2 11.29 3.05 -17.36
CA GLY A 2 10.71 3.40 -16.09
C GLY A 2 10.95 4.85 -15.75
N TYR A 3 10.32 5.22 -14.66
CA TYR A 3 10.38 6.54 -14.09
C TYR A 3 11.50 6.56 -13.05
N LYS A 4 12.39 7.55 -13.10
CA LYS A 4 13.44 7.72 -12.10
C LYS A 4 12.92 8.64 -11.01
N PHE A 5 12.58 8.06 -9.85
CA PHE A 5 12.13 8.85 -8.71
C PHE A 5 13.22 9.78 -8.18
N SER A 6 12.85 11.04 -7.92
CA SER A 6 13.66 11.99 -7.18
C SER A 6 13.79 11.58 -5.71
N PRO A 7 14.77 12.11 -4.96
CA PRO A 7 14.87 11.87 -3.53
C PRO A 7 13.58 12.21 -2.77
N GLU A 8 12.94 13.33 -3.11
CA GLU A 8 11.70 13.80 -2.49
C GLU A 8 10.53 12.85 -2.77
N GLU A 9 10.44 12.33 -4.00
CA GLU A 9 9.41 11.36 -4.38
C GLU A 9 9.58 10.02 -3.67
N LYS A 10 10.83 9.59 -3.50
CA LYS A 10 11.13 8.39 -2.70
C LYS A 10 10.75 8.61 -1.25
N GLU A 11 11.09 9.76 -0.68
CA GLU A 11 10.69 10.10 0.70
C GLU A 11 9.18 10.09 0.85
N GLN A 12 8.45 10.69 -0.10
CA GLN A 12 6.99 10.72 -0.12
C GLN A 12 6.38 9.32 -0.18
N LEU A 13 6.89 8.46 -1.10
CA LEU A 13 6.47 7.07 -1.21
C LEU A 13 6.73 6.30 0.09
N LEU A 14 7.91 6.48 0.69
CA LEU A 14 8.27 5.83 1.95
C LEU A 14 7.47 6.37 3.14
N ALA A 15 7.07 7.64 3.13
CA ALA A 15 6.33 8.27 4.22
C ALA A 15 4.83 7.94 4.18
N THR A 16 4.24 7.91 2.99
CA THR A 16 2.78 7.85 2.80
C THR A 16 2.30 6.59 2.09
N GLY A 17 3.20 5.85 1.45
CA GLY A 17 2.86 4.71 0.60
C GLY A 17 2.37 5.08 -0.80
N ASN A 18 2.19 6.37 -1.09
CA ASN A 18 1.63 6.89 -2.35
C ASN A 18 2.49 8.03 -2.90
N LEU A 19 2.62 8.14 -4.22
CA LEU A 19 3.46 9.18 -4.83
C LEU A 19 2.88 10.60 -4.73
N GLY A 20 1.56 10.74 -4.58
CA GLY A 20 0.91 12.06 -4.52
C GLY A 20 0.70 12.75 -5.87
N LYS A 21 1.03 12.08 -6.97
CA LYS A 21 0.79 12.54 -8.34
C LYS A 21 0.75 11.37 -9.32
N THR A 22 0.24 11.64 -10.51
CA THR A 22 0.44 10.75 -11.66
C THR A 22 1.80 10.99 -12.31
N ILE A 23 2.35 9.92 -12.91
CA ILE A 23 3.57 9.97 -13.71
C ILE A 23 3.33 9.36 -15.08
N GLU A 24 4.07 9.81 -16.08
CA GLU A 24 4.09 9.14 -17.37
C GLU A 24 5.01 7.92 -17.33
N VAL A 25 4.48 6.77 -17.73
CA VAL A 25 5.21 5.50 -17.80
C VAL A 25 5.27 5.03 -19.25
N THR A 26 6.49 4.77 -19.74
CA THR A 26 6.74 4.29 -21.10
C THR A 26 7.16 2.83 -21.08
N PRO A 27 6.30 1.89 -21.52
CA PRO A 27 6.61 0.45 -21.56
C PRO A 27 7.53 0.08 -22.73
N LYS A 28 8.08 -1.15 -22.72
CA LYS A 28 8.99 -1.65 -23.79
C LYS A 28 8.35 -1.64 -25.16
N ASN A 29 7.13 -2.15 -25.19
CA ASN A 29 6.34 -2.28 -26.40
C ASN A 29 4.96 -1.69 -26.07
N GLY A 30 4.77 -0.40 -26.33
CA GLY A 30 3.48 0.28 -26.13
C GLY A 30 3.59 1.79 -26.01
N ASN A 31 2.43 2.43 -25.99
CA ASN A 31 2.34 3.87 -25.85
C ASN A 31 2.55 4.31 -24.39
N PRO A 32 3.13 5.50 -24.16
CA PRO A 32 3.16 6.13 -22.84
C PRO A 32 1.76 6.24 -22.24
N PHE A 33 1.68 6.18 -20.91
CA PHE A 33 0.43 6.35 -20.18
C PHE A 33 0.66 6.99 -18.81
N SER A 34 -0.32 7.75 -18.32
CA SER A 34 -0.33 8.26 -16.95
C SER A 34 -0.65 7.14 -15.96
N ALA A 35 0.10 7.07 -14.86
CA ALA A 35 -0.06 6.05 -13.83
C ALA A 35 -0.02 6.67 -12.43
N TYR A 36 -0.87 6.15 -11.54
CA TYR A 36 -0.71 6.29 -10.09
C TYR A 36 0.36 5.30 -9.61
N VAL A 37 1.09 5.69 -8.56
CA VAL A 37 2.16 4.87 -7.99
C VAL A 37 1.99 4.76 -6.47
N SER A 38 2.05 3.53 -5.98
CA SER A 38 2.02 3.20 -4.55
C SER A 38 3.07 2.12 -4.22
N ILE A 39 3.33 1.93 -2.93
CA ILE A 39 4.13 0.81 -2.41
C ILE A 39 3.17 -0.28 -1.91
N ASP A 40 3.41 -1.53 -2.31
CA ASP A 40 2.82 -2.69 -1.64
C ASP A 40 3.42 -2.82 -0.23
N PRO A 41 2.62 -2.66 0.85
CA PRO A 41 3.12 -2.67 2.22
C PRO A 41 3.71 -4.01 2.66
N GLN A 42 3.41 -5.13 1.99
CA GLN A 42 3.94 -6.45 2.35
C GLN A 42 5.31 -6.72 1.74
N THR A 43 5.50 -6.34 0.48
CA THR A 43 6.69 -6.70 -0.32
C THR A 43 7.65 -5.54 -0.54
N ASN A 44 7.21 -4.31 -0.22
CA ASN A 44 7.89 -3.06 -0.55
C ASN A 44 8.07 -2.82 -2.06
N GLU A 45 7.28 -3.52 -2.88
CA GLU A 45 7.31 -3.36 -4.33
C GLU A 45 6.57 -2.09 -4.78
N ILE A 46 7.06 -1.50 -5.86
CA ILE A 46 6.42 -0.35 -6.50
C ILE A 46 5.32 -0.85 -7.43
N VAL A 47 4.09 -0.40 -7.18
CA VAL A 47 2.91 -0.75 -7.94
C VAL A 47 2.48 0.46 -8.76
N ALA A 48 2.33 0.25 -10.07
CA ALA A 48 1.84 1.27 -11.00
C ALA A 48 0.46 0.89 -11.55
N LEU A 49 -0.50 1.80 -11.42
CA LEU A 49 -1.87 1.62 -11.92
C LEU A 49 -2.17 2.68 -12.96
N ARG A 50 -2.56 2.25 -14.16
CA ARG A 50 -2.92 3.19 -15.24
C ARG A 50 -4.10 4.07 -14.81
N ALA A 51 -3.97 5.38 -14.98
CA ALA A 51 -4.98 6.33 -14.54
C ALA A 51 -6.30 6.16 -15.30
N ASP A 52 -6.23 5.79 -16.58
CA ASP A 52 -7.40 5.51 -17.44
C ASP A 52 -8.26 4.32 -16.98
N ARG A 53 -7.77 3.50 -16.05
CA ARG A 53 -8.49 2.34 -15.49
C ARG A 53 -9.09 2.60 -14.11
N VAL A 54 -8.91 3.80 -13.55
CA VAL A 54 -9.46 4.15 -12.25
C VAL A 54 -10.73 4.98 -12.43
N ASN A 55 -11.84 4.49 -11.87
CA ASN A 55 -13.07 5.26 -11.80
C ASN A 55 -13.10 6.08 -10.51
N ILE A 56 -13.09 7.41 -10.65
CA ILE A 56 -13.18 8.37 -9.53
C ILE A 56 -14.56 9.02 -9.59
N PRO A 57 -15.49 8.68 -8.67
CA PRO A 57 -16.81 9.29 -8.66
C PRO A 57 -16.73 10.72 -8.09
N LYS A 58 -17.64 11.59 -8.55
CA LYS A 58 -17.80 12.95 -8.00
C LYS A 58 -18.43 12.98 -6.62
N GLU A 59 -19.20 11.95 -6.27
CA GLU A 59 -19.77 11.79 -4.94
C GLU A 59 -19.14 10.58 -4.24
N ILE A 60 -18.65 10.79 -3.02
CA ILE A 60 -18.03 9.76 -2.20
C ILE A 60 -18.70 9.78 -0.84
N LYS A 61 -19.33 8.65 -0.47
CA LYS A 61 -19.95 8.46 0.86
C LYS A 61 -20.94 9.59 1.23
N GLY A 62 -21.74 10.04 0.26
CA GLY A 62 -22.75 11.08 0.46
C GLY A 62 -22.21 12.51 0.37
N VAL A 63 -20.93 12.71 0.08
CA VAL A 63 -20.32 14.04 -0.09
C VAL A 63 -19.94 14.24 -1.56
N THR A 64 -20.44 15.32 -2.16
CA THR A 64 -20.02 15.76 -3.50
C THR A 64 -18.70 16.53 -3.40
N LEU A 65 -17.69 16.11 -4.15
CA LEU A 65 -16.41 16.80 -4.24
C LEU A 65 -16.55 18.12 -4.99
N SER A 66 -15.83 19.15 -4.54
CA SER A 66 -15.65 20.36 -5.34
C SER A 66 -14.84 20.05 -6.61
N ASP A 67 -14.95 20.90 -7.63
CA ASP A 67 -14.18 20.72 -8.88
C ASP A 67 -12.67 20.69 -8.63
N VAL A 68 -12.18 21.48 -7.67
CA VAL A 68 -10.77 21.50 -7.25
C VAL A 68 -10.39 20.18 -6.59
N GLN A 69 -11.20 19.71 -5.62
CA GLN A 69 -10.99 18.44 -4.94
C GLN A 69 -11.00 17.25 -5.91
N TYR A 70 -11.97 17.23 -6.83
CA TYR A 70 -12.06 16.20 -7.85
C TYR A 70 -10.83 16.21 -8.77
N LYS A 71 -10.42 17.39 -9.26
CA LYS A 71 -9.24 17.54 -10.10
C LYS A 71 -7.97 17.09 -9.38
N ASP A 72 -7.76 17.53 -8.15
CA ASP A 72 -6.59 17.15 -7.34
C ASP A 72 -6.54 15.64 -7.10
N LEU A 73 -7.68 15.01 -6.84
CA LEU A 73 -7.77 13.56 -6.66
C LEU A 73 -7.47 12.80 -7.96
N VAL A 74 -7.98 13.27 -9.10
CA VAL A 74 -7.67 12.73 -10.43
C VAL A 74 -6.18 12.86 -10.75
N GLU A 75 -5.54 13.96 -10.36
CA GLU A 75 -4.11 14.18 -10.51
C GLU A 75 -3.27 13.31 -9.56
N GLY A 76 -3.90 12.60 -8.60
CA GLY A 76 -3.26 11.67 -7.66
C GLY A 76 -2.89 12.28 -6.31
N LYS A 77 -3.30 13.53 -6.06
CA LYS A 77 -3.04 14.23 -4.80
C LYS A 77 -3.96 13.71 -3.70
N ALA A 78 -3.50 13.92 -2.46
CA ALA A 78 -4.29 13.66 -1.27
C ALA A 78 -5.26 14.83 -1.02
N VAL A 79 -6.54 14.54 -0.81
CA VAL A 79 -7.61 15.53 -0.70
C VAL A 79 -8.40 15.30 0.59
N LYS A 80 -8.40 16.29 1.48
CA LYS A 80 -9.22 16.21 2.71
C LYS A 80 -10.70 16.40 2.37
N VAL A 81 -11.53 15.48 2.85
CA VAL A 81 -12.99 15.50 2.69
C VAL A 81 -13.63 15.27 4.06
N GLU A 82 -14.65 16.06 4.35
CA GLU A 82 -15.34 16.08 5.64
C GLU A 82 -16.82 15.74 5.47
N GLY A 83 -17.45 15.21 6.53
CA GLY A 83 -18.90 14.94 6.54
C GLY A 83 -19.33 13.69 5.79
N MET A 84 -18.41 12.76 5.48
CA MET A 84 -18.75 11.48 4.85
C MET A 84 -19.55 10.59 5.79
N THR A 85 -20.48 9.79 5.26
CA THR A 85 -21.34 8.92 6.07
C THR A 85 -20.90 7.46 6.01
N ALA A 86 -20.65 6.86 7.18
CA ALA A 86 -20.31 5.45 7.30
C ALA A 86 -21.55 4.56 7.16
N LYS A 87 -21.35 3.25 6.95
CA LYS A 87 -22.46 2.26 6.93
C LYS A 87 -23.27 2.25 8.24
N SER A 88 -22.66 2.65 9.35
CA SER A 88 -23.30 2.79 10.65
C SER A 88 -24.15 4.05 10.80
N GLY A 89 -24.19 4.93 9.78
CA GLY A 89 -24.86 6.24 9.84
C GLY A 89 -24.05 7.34 10.52
N LYS A 90 -22.86 7.03 11.07
CA LYS A 90 -21.98 8.03 11.68
C LYS A 90 -21.23 8.82 10.62
N SER A 91 -21.12 10.13 10.83
CA SER A 91 -20.28 10.99 10.00
C SER A 91 -18.80 10.83 10.36
N PHE A 92 -17.92 10.98 9.37
CA PHE A 92 -16.47 10.96 9.55
C PHE A 92 -15.77 11.83 8.52
N ASN A 93 -14.53 12.18 8.82
CA ASN A 93 -13.64 12.92 7.93
C ASN A 93 -12.46 12.01 7.55
N ALA A 94 -11.95 12.16 6.33
CA ALA A 94 -10.76 11.47 5.89
C ALA A 94 -10.07 12.23 4.77
N THR A 95 -8.77 11.99 4.63
CA THR A 95 -8.02 12.34 3.43
C THR A 95 -8.18 11.22 2.40
N LEU A 96 -8.67 11.56 1.22
CA LEU A 96 -8.86 10.65 0.10
C LEU A 96 -7.66 10.72 -0.83
N GLN A 97 -7.17 9.58 -1.29
CA GLN A 97 -6.11 9.52 -2.29
C GLN A 97 -6.25 8.26 -3.13
N VAL A 98 -5.91 8.31 -4.42
CA VAL A 98 -5.82 7.09 -5.24
C VAL A 98 -4.61 6.26 -4.81
N ASN A 99 -4.84 4.99 -4.55
CA ASN A 99 -3.81 4.01 -4.21
C ASN A 99 -3.76 2.93 -5.32
N ALA A 100 -2.58 2.76 -5.90
CA ALA A 100 -2.35 1.84 -7.01
C ALA A 100 -2.52 0.36 -6.60
N GLU A 101 -2.10 0.01 -5.39
CA GLU A 101 -2.20 -1.34 -4.85
C GLU A 101 -3.67 -1.71 -4.54
N ARG A 102 -4.42 -0.80 -3.93
CA ARG A 102 -5.86 -0.98 -3.69
C ARG A 102 -6.73 -0.84 -4.94
N LYS A 103 -6.14 -0.47 -6.08
CA LYS A 103 -6.81 -0.25 -7.36
C LYS A 103 -7.95 0.78 -7.31
N GLY A 104 -7.83 1.78 -6.43
CA GLY A 104 -8.90 2.75 -6.20
C GLY A 104 -8.61 3.76 -5.09
N ILE A 105 -9.66 4.41 -4.59
CA ILE A 105 -9.56 5.45 -3.57
C ILE A 105 -9.33 4.82 -2.19
N GLU A 106 -8.24 5.20 -1.54
CA GLU A 106 -7.95 4.92 -0.14
C GLU A 106 -8.47 6.05 0.76
N PHE A 107 -8.96 5.69 1.94
CA PHE A 107 -9.37 6.60 3.00
C PHE A 107 -8.28 6.62 4.08
N ILE A 108 -7.62 7.76 4.22
CA ILE A 108 -6.54 8.00 5.18
C ILE A 108 -7.11 8.85 6.31
N PHE A 109 -7.20 8.26 7.50
CA PHE A 109 -7.71 8.93 8.70
C PHE A 109 -6.57 9.55 9.50
N ASP A 110 -6.80 10.69 10.15
CA ASP A 110 -5.78 11.43 10.91
C ASP A 110 -5.19 10.62 12.08
N ASN A 111 -5.98 9.69 12.65
CA ASN A 111 -5.53 8.79 13.71
C ASN A 111 -4.81 7.53 13.19
N ASN A 112 -4.59 7.41 11.88
CA ASN A 112 -3.93 6.26 11.31
C ASN A 112 -2.42 6.41 11.46
N ARG A 113 -1.78 5.40 12.06
CA ARG A 113 -0.33 5.29 12.12
C ARG A 113 0.25 5.42 10.70
N GLY A 114 1.38 6.12 10.58
CA GLY A 114 2.00 6.43 9.29
C GLY A 114 2.25 5.16 8.46
N PHE A 115 2.43 5.29 7.14
CA PHE A 115 2.70 4.12 6.28
C PHE A 115 3.86 3.28 6.83
N LYS A 116 4.93 3.93 7.29
CA LYS A 116 6.09 3.30 7.95
C LYS A 116 5.73 2.49 9.19
N GLU A 117 4.83 2.98 10.04
CA GLU A 117 4.43 2.27 11.27
C GLU A 117 3.54 1.06 10.95
N ARG A 118 2.66 1.18 9.95
CA ARG A 118 1.86 0.05 9.45
C ARG A 118 2.74 -1.04 8.85
N GLN A 119 3.79 -0.64 8.13
CA GLN A 119 4.80 -1.51 7.55
C GLN A 119 5.66 -2.20 8.62
N GLN A 120 6.04 -1.49 9.69
CA GLN A 120 6.77 -2.09 10.82
C GLN A 120 5.93 -3.13 11.57
N GLN A 121 4.62 -2.95 11.72
CA GLN A 121 3.77 -3.99 12.30
C GLN A 121 3.66 -5.25 11.43
N THR A 122 3.68 -5.09 10.10
CA THR A 122 3.70 -6.22 9.17
C THR A 122 5.06 -6.90 9.13
N GLN A 123 6.17 -6.15 9.22
CA GLN A 123 7.52 -6.70 9.34
C GLN A 123 7.84 -7.27 10.74
N GLN A 124 7.14 -6.83 11.79
CA GLN A 124 7.21 -7.50 13.10
C GLN A 124 6.55 -8.89 13.09
N GLN A 125 5.79 -9.22 12.04
CA GLN A 125 5.67 -10.62 11.60
C GLN A 125 6.93 -10.99 10.83
N GLY A 126 8.08 -10.95 11.51
CA GLY A 126 9.29 -11.57 11.01
C GLY A 126 9.08 -13.08 10.90
N VAL A 127 10.16 -13.83 10.75
CA VAL A 127 10.14 -15.29 10.76
C VAL A 127 9.20 -15.78 11.87
N PRO A 128 8.10 -16.48 11.51
CA PRO A 128 7.07 -16.83 12.47
C PRO A 128 7.69 -17.70 13.57
N HIS A 129 7.24 -17.53 14.81
CA HIS A 129 7.68 -18.41 15.90
C HIS A 129 7.33 -19.88 15.65
N LYS A 130 6.43 -20.16 14.71
CA LYS A 130 6.06 -21.52 14.33
C LYS A 130 6.07 -21.68 12.82
N LEU A 131 6.80 -22.68 12.33
CA LEU A 131 6.87 -23.04 10.92
C LEU A 131 6.55 -24.53 10.77
N CYS A 132 5.47 -24.86 10.05
CA CYS A 132 5.04 -26.25 9.80
C CYS A 132 4.97 -27.11 11.08
N GLY A 133 4.32 -26.59 12.11
CA GLY A 133 4.17 -27.29 13.39
C GLY A 133 5.35 -27.16 14.36
N LEU A 134 6.54 -26.75 13.90
CA LEU A 134 7.74 -26.61 14.71
C LEU A 134 7.88 -25.20 15.27
N GLU A 135 8.19 -25.09 16.56
CA GLU A 135 8.55 -23.81 17.16
C GLU A 135 10.01 -23.46 16.86
N LEU A 136 10.24 -22.22 16.44
CA LEU A 136 11.55 -21.65 16.15
C LEU A 136 12.02 -20.82 17.33
N SER A 137 13.23 -21.10 17.79
CA SER A 137 13.95 -20.30 18.78
C SER A 137 14.35 -18.94 18.22
N ASP A 138 14.63 -17.97 19.08
CA ASP A 138 15.02 -16.61 18.65
C ASP A 138 16.29 -16.61 17.79
N LYS A 139 17.27 -17.47 18.09
CA LYS A 139 18.48 -17.64 17.26
C LYS A 139 18.17 -18.18 15.86
N GLN A 140 17.18 -19.06 15.73
CA GLN A 140 16.75 -19.58 14.44
C GLN A 140 15.99 -18.52 13.65
N ARG A 141 15.18 -17.71 14.33
CA ARG A 141 14.49 -16.58 13.72
C ARG A 141 15.48 -15.56 13.20
N GLU A 142 16.49 -15.19 13.99
CA GLU A 142 17.57 -14.29 13.58
C GLU A 142 18.41 -14.84 12.42
N ALA A 143 18.69 -16.15 12.42
CA ALA A 143 19.38 -16.79 11.30
C ALA A 143 18.57 -16.73 10.00
N LEU A 144 17.26 -16.99 10.06
CA LEU A 144 16.38 -16.88 8.89
C LEU A 144 16.19 -15.42 8.45
N ASP A 145 16.07 -14.49 9.40
CA ASP A 145 15.93 -13.05 9.15
C ASP A 145 17.19 -12.47 8.48
N SER A 146 18.38 -12.99 8.84
CA SER A 146 19.66 -12.68 8.20
C SER A 146 19.94 -13.45 6.90
N GLY A 147 18.94 -14.18 6.37
CA GLY A 147 19.01 -14.89 5.09
C GLY A 147 19.79 -16.22 5.13
N ARG A 148 20.08 -16.78 6.31
CA ARG A 148 20.75 -18.09 6.44
C ARG A 148 19.75 -19.24 6.33
N THR A 149 20.19 -20.33 5.71
CA THR A 149 19.41 -21.57 5.64
C THR A 149 19.41 -22.29 6.98
N LEU A 150 18.23 -22.74 7.41
CA LEU A 150 18.08 -23.65 8.56
C LEU A 150 17.72 -25.06 8.10
N TYR A 151 18.32 -26.04 8.77
CA TYR A 151 17.89 -27.43 8.69
C TYR A 151 16.94 -27.72 9.85
N LEU A 152 15.67 -27.94 9.54
CA LEU A 152 14.63 -28.30 10.49
C LEU A 152 14.30 -29.80 10.34
N LYS A 153 14.20 -30.51 11.46
CA LYS A 153 13.77 -31.92 11.49
C LYS A 153 12.35 -32.00 12.04
N ASN A 154 11.56 -32.97 11.58
CA ASN A 154 10.18 -33.22 11.99
C ASN A 154 9.19 -32.11 11.58
N MET A 155 9.40 -31.49 10.41
CA MET A 155 8.41 -30.58 9.84
C MET A 155 7.19 -31.39 9.43
N VAL A 156 6.01 -30.96 9.86
CA VAL A 156 4.75 -31.61 9.46
C VAL A 156 4.05 -30.77 8.41
N ASP A 157 3.51 -31.42 7.40
CA ASP A 157 2.71 -30.77 6.37
C ASP A 157 1.34 -30.30 6.91
N LYS A 158 0.52 -29.70 6.05
CA LYS A 158 -0.83 -29.22 6.44
C LYS A 158 -1.76 -30.34 6.90
N GLN A 159 -1.44 -31.60 6.62
CA GLN A 159 -2.20 -32.79 7.00
C GLN A 159 -1.60 -33.48 8.25
N GLY A 160 -0.54 -32.94 8.84
CA GLY A 160 0.11 -33.46 10.04
C GLY A 160 1.07 -34.62 9.78
N GLN A 161 1.48 -34.85 8.52
CA GLN A 161 2.44 -35.90 8.16
C GLN A 161 3.86 -35.34 8.15
N SER A 162 4.79 -36.07 8.75
CA SER A 162 6.23 -35.73 8.85
C SER A 162 7.03 -36.21 7.65
#